data_AF-A0A3N4LT93-F1
#
_entry.id   AF-A0A3N4LT93-F1
#
_cell.length_a   1.000
_cell.length_b   1.000
_cell.length_c   1.000
_cell.angle_alpha   90.00
_cell.angle_beta   90.00
_cell.angle_gamma   90.00
#
_symmetry.space_group_name_H-M   'P 1'
#
loop_
_entity.id
_entity.type
_entity.pdbx_description
1 polymer ?
#
loop_
_entity_poly.entity_id
_entity_poly.type
_entity_poly.pdbx_seq_one_letter_code
_entity_poly.pdbx_strand_id
1 'polypeptide(L)'
;MILSLLILNKAGGLVYHRDFSNTFTKLSSNDYLVLAGTFHGVHAITARLSPFGPSSGGTPSSGLEVMESEHFRMQCFQTLTGTKFLLFTEPQQPNVDVILRRIYELYADYVMKNPFYQIEMPIRCEAFDRHLMAYIKPKQ
;
A
#
# COMPACT_ATOMS: atom_id res chain seq x y z
N MET A 1 -10.70 4.07 -11.62
CA MET A 1 -10.62 5.05 -10.52
C MET A 1 -9.70 4.55 -9.40
N ILE A 2 -9.05 5.46 -8.64
CA ILE A 2 -8.35 5.15 -7.38
C ILE A 2 -9.36 5.18 -6.21
N LEU A 3 -9.42 4.11 -5.42
CA LEU A 3 -10.44 3.92 -4.38
C LEU A 3 -9.90 4.24 -2.97
N SER A 4 -8.80 3.61 -2.56
CA SER A 4 -8.17 3.85 -1.25
C SER A 4 -6.66 3.53 -1.25
N LEU A 5 -5.92 4.11 -0.32
CA LEU A 5 -4.51 3.85 -0.08
C LEU A 5 -4.29 3.46 1.38
N LEU A 6 -3.60 2.35 1.60
CA LEU A 6 -3.08 1.94 2.91
C LEU A 6 -1.55 1.88 2.84
N ILE A 7 -0.89 2.32 3.92
CA ILE A 7 0.55 2.16 4.09
C ILE A 7 0.78 1.37 5.37
N LEU A 8 1.51 0.26 5.24
CA LEU A 8 1.89 -0.62 6.34
C LEU A 8 3.38 -0.46 6.61
N ASN A 9 3.75 -0.40 7.89
CA ASN A 9 5.15 -0.43 8.30
C ASN A 9 5.79 -1.82 8.06
N LYS A 10 7.09 -1.92 8.36
CA LYS A 10 7.85 -3.16 8.16
C LYS A 10 7.27 -4.35 8.93
N ALA A 11 6.73 -4.11 10.13
CA ALA A 11 6.10 -5.11 10.98
C ALA A 11 4.64 -5.45 10.61
N GLY A 12 4.10 -4.85 9.54
CA GLY A 12 2.71 -5.10 9.10
C GLY A 12 1.65 -4.26 9.80
N GLY A 13 2.04 -3.32 10.66
CA GLY A 13 1.14 -2.37 11.28
C GLY A 13 0.69 -1.29 10.31
N LEU A 14 -0.60 -0.95 10.32
CA LEU A 14 -1.14 0.16 9.55
C LEU A 14 -0.63 1.50 10.09
N VAL A 15 0.07 2.26 9.25
CA VAL A 15 0.56 3.60 9.60
C VAL A 15 -0.15 4.71 8.85
N TYR A 16 -0.85 4.40 7.76
CA TYR A 16 -1.65 5.38 7.04
C TYR A 16 -2.82 4.72 6.34
N HIS A 17 -3.95 5.40 6.32
CA HIS A 17 -5.15 5.00 5.60
C HIS A 17 -5.86 6.24 5.06
N ARG A 18 -6.25 6.18 3.78
CA ARG A 18 -7.05 7.22 3.14
C ARG A 18 -7.98 6.62 2.10
N ASP A 19 -9.26 6.90 2.23
CA ASP A 19 -10.26 6.67 1.19
C ASP A 19 -10.34 7.89 0.26
N PHE A 20 -10.40 7.64 -1.04
CA PHE A 20 -10.57 8.65 -2.08
C PHE A 20 -11.95 8.58 -2.74
N SER A 21 -12.63 7.44 -2.66
CA SER A 21 -14.00 7.25 -3.13
C SER A 21 -14.88 6.70 -2.00
N ASN A 22 -16.20 6.77 -2.21
CA ASN A 22 -17.20 6.16 -1.33
C ASN A 22 -17.66 4.78 -1.85
N THR A 23 -16.87 4.14 -2.73
CA THR A 23 -17.22 2.85 -3.35
C THR A 23 -17.25 1.73 -2.31
N PHE A 24 -16.33 1.76 -1.35
CA PHE A 24 -16.28 0.80 -0.26
C PHE A 24 -17.07 1.28 0.96
N THR A 25 -17.69 0.34 1.66
CA THR A 25 -18.20 0.58 3.01
C THR A 25 -17.02 0.91 3.92
N LYS A 26 -17.11 2.04 4.62
CA LYS A 26 -16.08 2.42 5.59
C LYS A 26 -16.01 1.40 6.72
N LEU A 27 -14.82 0.84 6.90
CA LEU A 27 -14.53 -0.06 8.01
C LEU A 27 -14.24 0.75 9.27
N SER A 28 -14.34 0.11 10.44
CA SER A 28 -13.86 0.74 11.68
C SER A 28 -12.33 0.82 11.68
N SER A 29 -11.77 1.72 12.51
CA SER A 29 -10.31 1.82 12.66
C SER A 29 -9.67 0.49 13.06
N ASN A 30 -10.34 -0.31 13.89
CA ASN A 30 -9.87 -1.62 14.32
C ASN A 30 -9.88 -2.63 13.17
N ASP A 31 -10.91 -2.60 12.32
CA ASP A 31 -11.00 -3.50 11.17
C ASP A 31 -9.90 -3.22 10.15
N TYR A 32 -9.54 -1.95 9.93
CA TYR A 32 -8.40 -1.62 9.09
C TYR A 32 -7.06 -2.10 9.67
N LEU A 33 -6.91 -2.08 11.01
CA LEU A 33 -5.72 -2.64 11.68
C LEU A 33 -5.66 -4.17 11.50
N VAL A 34 -6.80 -4.84 11.65
CA VAL A 34 -6.90 -6.28 11.40
C VAL A 34 -6.60 -6.59 9.93
N LEU A 35 -7.18 -5.86 8.99
CA LEU A 35 -6.93 -6.02 7.55
C LEU A 35 -5.44 -5.89 7.21
N ALA A 36 -4.77 -4.88 7.76
CA ALA A 36 -3.33 -4.70 7.57
C ALA A 36 -2.51 -5.89 8.10
N GLY A 37 -2.81 -6.35 9.31
CA GLY A 37 -2.14 -7.53 9.90
C GLY A 37 -2.40 -8.81 9.10
N THR A 38 -3.65 -9.03 8.66
CA THR A 38 -4.02 -10.16 7.82
C THR A 38 -3.29 -10.12 6.48
N PHE A 39 -3.28 -8.97 5.80
CA PHE A 39 -2.53 -8.82 4.55
C PHE A 39 -1.05 -9.10 4.75
N HIS A 40 -0.43 -8.57 5.82
CA HIS A 40 0.97 -8.81 6.11
C HIS A 40 1.30 -10.31 6.28
N GLY A 41 0.44 -11.04 6.99
CA GLY A 41 0.55 -12.50 7.13
C GLY A 41 0.40 -13.23 5.79
N VAL A 42 -0.63 -12.91 5.01
CA VAL A 42 -0.87 -13.51 3.68
C VAL A 42 0.30 -13.24 2.74
N HIS A 43 0.84 -12.01 2.75
CA HIS A 43 1.99 -11.63 1.94
C HIS A 43 3.25 -12.45 2.30
N ALA A 44 3.48 -12.72 3.58
CA ALA A 44 4.60 -13.59 4.00
C ALA A 44 4.38 -15.07 3.65
N ILE A 45 3.14 -15.57 3.74
CA ILE A 45 2.80 -16.95 3.40
C ILE A 45 2.97 -17.18 1.90
N THR A 46 2.44 -16.29 1.06
CA THR A 46 2.53 -16.38 -0.41
C THR A 46 3.97 -16.34 -0.91
N ALA A 47 4.87 -15.62 -0.24
CA ALA A 47 6.30 -15.67 -0.54
C ALA A 47 6.91 -17.08 -0.39
N ARG A 48 6.40 -17.88 0.56
CA ARG A 48 6.85 -19.27 0.81
C ARG A 48 6.13 -20.32 -0.05
N LEU A 49 4.97 -20.00 -0.59
CA LEU A 49 4.21 -20.88 -1.49
C LEU A 49 4.72 -20.85 -2.93
N SER A 50 5.62 -19.93 -3.25
CA SER A 50 6.18 -19.81 -4.60
C SER A 50 6.82 -21.13 -5.04
N PRO A 51 6.44 -21.69 -6.21
CA PRO A 51 7.04 -22.91 -6.74
C PRO A 51 8.50 -22.69 -7.17
N PHE A 52 8.91 -21.43 -7.35
CA PHE A 52 10.28 -21.03 -7.66
C PHE A 52 11.05 -20.80 -6.37
N GLY A 53 11.65 -21.88 -5.84
CA GLY A 53 12.54 -21.82 -4.68
C GLY A 53 13.92 -21.24 -5.02
N PRO A 54 14.76 -20.93 -4.01
CA PRO A 54 16.11 -20.37 -4.19
C PRO A 54 17.02 -21.26 -5.06
N SER A 55 16.73 -22.56 -5.14
CA SER A 55 17.46 -23.55 -5.94
C SER A 55 17.08 -23.58 -7.42
N SER A 56 16.01 -22.89 -7.83
CA SER A 56 15.47 -22.93 -9.19
C SER A 56 16.03 -21.86 -10.13
N GLY A 57 17.00 -21.04 -9.67
CA GLY A 57 17.58 -19.94 -10.46
C GLY A 57 16.60 -18.79 -10.76
N GLY A 58 15.35 -18.89 -10.30
CA GLY A 58 14.36 -17.82 -10.38
C GLY A 58 14.57 -16.74 -9.32
N THR A 59 14.08 -15.54 -9.60
CA THR A 59 14.03 -14.45 -8.61
C THR A 59 13.19 -14.88 -7.41
N PRO A 60 13.65 -14.66 -6.16
CA PRO A 60 12.88 -14.99 -4.97
C PRO A 60 11.54 -14.25 -4.99
N SER A 61 10.46 -14.96 -4.63
CA SER A 61 9.13 -14.37 -4.55
C SER A 61 9.09 -13.27 -3.48
N SER A 62 8.61 -12.10 -3.88
CA SER A 62 8.42 -10.93 -3.02
C SER A 62 7.21 -11.08 -2.09
N GLY A 63 6.28 -12.00 -2.39
CA GLY A 63 5.01 -12.18 -1.69
C GLY A 63 3.79 -11.80 -2.54
N LEU A 64 2.66 -11.53 -1.89
CA LEU A 64 1.42 -11.11 -2.56
C LEU A 64 1.56 -9.69 -3.13
N GLU A 65 1.60 -9.58 -4.46
CA GLU A 65 1.73 -8.29 -5.19
C GLU A 65 0.40 -7.77 -5.75
N VAL A 66 -0.47 -8.64 -6.26
CA VAL A 66 -1.73 -8.24 -6.88
C VAL A 66 -2.86 -9.16 -6.41
N MET A 67 -4.00 -8.58 -6.07
CA MET A 67 -5.26 -9.27 -5.82
C MET A 67 -6.36 -8.56 -6.61
N GLU A 68 -7.04 -9.30 -7.48
CA GLU A 68 -8.11 -8.76 -8.33
C GLU A 68 -9.42 -9.46 -8.01
N SER A 69 -10.50 -8.68 -8.05
CA SER A 69 -11.88 -9.13 -7.91
C SER A 69 -12.74 -8.40 -8.94
N GLU A 70 -14.02 -8.76 -9.02
CA GLU A 70 -14.97 -8.08 -9.92
C GLU A 70 -15.15 -6.59 -9.59
N HIS A 71 -14.91 -6.19 -8.34
CA HIS A 71 -15.19 -4.84 -7.85
C HIS A 71 -13.95 -3.96 -7.71
N PHE A 72 -12.81 -4.58 -7.42
CA PHE A 72 -11.56 -3.85 -7.19
C PHE A 72 -10.33 -4.68 -7.52
N ARG A 73 -9.24 -3.97 -7.79
CA ARG A 73 -7.88 -4.48 -7.83
C ARG A 73 -7.06 -3.81 -6.73
N MET A 74 -6.46 -4.63 -5.87
CA MET A 74 -5.50 -4.23 -4.87
C MET A 74 -4.09 -4.57 -5.37
N GLN A 75 -3.20 -3.59 -5.34
CA GLN A 75 -1.80 -3.76 -5.71
C GLN A 75 -0.90 -3.35 -4.55
N CYS A 76 0.04 -4.24 -4.22
CA CYS A 76 1.02 -4.06 -3.17
C CYS A 76 2.38 -3.73 -3.77
N PHE A 77 2.91 -2.57 -3.38
CA PHE A 77 4.31 -2.21 -3.61
C PHE A 77 5.07 -2.28 -2.28
N GLN A 78 5.96 -3.26 -2.14
CA GLN A 78 6.89 -3.34 -1.03
C GLN A 78 8.22 -2.64 -1.39
N THR A 79 8.62 -1.71 -0.54
CA THR A 79 9.93 -1.05 -0.62
C THR A 79 11.05 -1.95 -0.08
N LEU A 80 12.31 -1.66 -0.45
CA LEU A 80 13.48 -2.36 0.11
C LEU A 80 13.62 -2.21 1.63
N THR A 81 13.07 -1.15 2.21
CA THR A 81 13.03 -0.94 3.67
C THR A 81 11.93 -1.73 4.37
N GLY A 82 11.04 -2.39 3.61
CA GLY A 82 9.98 -3.27 4.10
C GLY A 82 8.60 -2.62 4.28
N THR A 83 8.48 -1.31 4.08
CA THR A 83 7.19 -0.58 4.05
C THR A 83 6.39 -1.00 2.83
N LYS A 84 5.09 -1.27 3.02
CA LYS A 84 4.20 -1.76 1.96
C LYS A 84 3.12 -0.72 1.69
N PHE A 85 2.92 -0.43 0.40
CA PHE A 85 1.90 0.48 -0.10
C PHE A 85 0.84 -0.35 -0.79
N LEU A 86 -0.38 -0.38 -0.23
CA LEU A 86 -1.51 -1.08 -0.81
C LEU A 86 -2.44 -0.05 -1.44
N LEU A 87 -2.54 -0.08 -2.77
CA LEU A 87 -3.42 0.80 -3.52
C LEU A 87 -4.60 -0.01 -4.05
N PHE A 88 -5.81 0.41 -3.67
CA PHE A 88 -7.06 -0.15 -4.17
C PHE A 88 -7.57 0.73 -5.30
N THR A 89 -7.95 0.08 -6.39
CA THR A 89 -8.40 0.71 -7.64
C THR A 89 -9.56 -0.09 -8.22
N GLU A 90 -10.28 0.49 -9.18
CA GLU A 90 -11.13 -0.32 -10.07
C GLU A 90 -10.27 -1.26 -10.93
N PRO A 91 -10.77 -2.45 -11.31
CA PRO A 91 -9.96 -3.46 -11.99
C PRO A 91 -9.28 -2.96 -13.29
N GLN A 92 -9.95 -2.06 -14.03
CA GLN A 92 -9.45 -1.54 -15.30
C GLN A 92 -8.52 -0.33 -15.16
N GLN A 93 -8.16 0.09 -13.95
CA GLN A 93 -7.31 1.26 -13.74
C GLN A 93 -5.90 1.02 -14.33
N PRO A 94 -5.44 1.82 -15.31
CA PRO A 94 -4.12 1.66 -15.90
C PRO A 94 -3.02 2.29 -15.02
N ASN A 95 -1.78 1.86 -15.25
CA ASN A 95 -0.56 2.48 -14.71
C ASN A 95 -0.48 2.53 -13.17
N VAL A 96 -1.03 1.52 -12.48
CA VAL A 96 -1.05 1.43 -11.01
C VAL A 96 0.37 1.46 -10.42
N ASP A 97 1.34 0.78 -11.05
CA ASP A 97 2.75 0.79 -10.62
C ASP A 97 3.39 2.18 -10.61
N VAL A 98 3.11 2.97 -11.66
CA VAL A 98 3.62 4.35 -11.78
C VAL A 98 3.00 5.24 -10.70
N ILE A 99 1.71 5.03 -10.40
CA ILE A 99 1.01 5.74 -9.34
C ILE A 99 1.62 5.40 -7.98
N LEU A 100 1.83 4.11 -7.69
CA LEU A 100 2.46 3.65 -6.45
C LEU A 100 3.88 4.19 -6.26
N ARG A 101 4.71 4.16 -7.31
CA ARG A 101 6.06 4.75 -7.26
C ARG A 101 6.02 6.24 -6.95
N ARG A 102 5.08 6.98 -7.56
CA ARG A 102 4.93 8.41 -7.27
C ARG A 102 4.43 8.68 -5.85
N ILE A 103 3.53 7.85 -5.32
CA ILE A 103 3.08 7.92 -3.92
C ILE A 103 4.26 7.67 -2.96
N TYR A 104 5.12 6.70 -3.28
CA TYR A 104 6.33 6.44 -2.51
C TYR A 104 7.30 7.63 -2.50
N GLU A 105 7.49 8.31 -3.63
CA GLU A 105 8.30 9.54 -3.70
C GLU A 105 7.71 10.64 -2.79
N LEU A 106 6.40 10.86 -2.83
CA LEU A 106 5.72 11.81 -1.94
C LEU A 106 5.89 11.43 -0.46
N TYR A 107 5.79 10.14 -0.14
CA TYR A 107 6.03 9.63 1.21
C TYR A 107 7.48 9.91 1.66
N ALA A 108 8.46 9.64 0.79
CA ALA A 108 9.86 9.91 1.08
C ALA A 108 10.12 11.42 1.30
N ASP A 109 9.53 12.28 0.48
CA ASP A 109 9.75 13.72 0.56
C ASP A 109 9.08 14.39 1.75
N TYR A 110 7.83 14.03 2.07
CA TYR A 110 7.05 14.72 3.09
C TYR A 110 7.03 14.02 4.44
N VAL A 111 7.10 12.68 4.45
CA VAL A 111 7.05 11.91 5.70
C VAL A 111 8.46 11.61 6.20
N MET A 112 9.33 11.04 5.37
CA MET A 112 10.68 10.63 5.83
C MET A 112 11.62 11.80 6.10
N LYS A 113 11.43 12.95 5.44
CA LYS A 113 12.22 14.17 5.69
C LYS A 113 11.63 15.05 6.79
N ASN A 114 10.47 14.71 7.36
CA ASN A 114 9.89 15.46 8.46
C ASN A 114 10.60 15.09 9.78
N PRO A 115 11.34 16.02 10.42
CA PRO A 115 12.11 15.72 11.64
C PRO A 115 11.23 15.36 12.84
N PHE A 116 9.92 15.65 12.78
CA PHE A 116 8.96 15.32 13.84
C PHE A 116 8.26 13.98 13.62
N TYR A 117 8.48 13.32 12.48
CA TYR A 117 7.90 12.01 12.23
C TYR A 117 8.72 10.92 12.93
N GLN A 118 8.02 10.13 13.76
CA GLN A 118 8.60 8.92 14.36
C GLN A 118 8.33 7.73 13.43
N ILE A 119 9.41 7.04 13.05
CA ILE A 119 9.33 5.89 12.15
C ILE A 119 8.45 4.80 12.77
N GLU A 120 7.73 4.07 11.92
CA GLU A 120 6.79 3.00 12.28
C GLU A 120 5.51 3.45 13.02
N MET A 121 5.38 4.74 13.35
CA MET A 121 4.18 5.32 13.96
C MET A 121 3.19 5.85 12.90
N PRO A 122 1.91 6.05 13.27
CA PRO A 122 0.91 6.60 12.35
C PRO A 122 1.34 7.94 11.73
N ILE A 123 1.18 8.05 10.42
CA ILE A 123 1.56 9.22 9.63
C ILE A 123 0.49 10.30 9.82
N ARG A 124 0.85 11.37 10.53
CA ARG A 124 0.04 12.59 10.71
C ARG A 124 0.78 13.77 10.07
N CYS A 125 0.85 13.77 8.75
CA CYS A 125 1.59 14.78 7.98
C CYS A 125 0.65 15.48 6.98
N GLU A 126 0.22 16.69 7.32
CA GLU A 126 -0.69 17.47 6.47
C GLU A 126 -0.10 17.82 5.11
N ALA A 127 1.23 18.03 5.05
CA ALA A 127 1.92 18.29 3.79
C ALA A 127 1.84 17.06 2.86
N PHE A 128 2.02 15.85 3.40
CA PHE A 128 1.85 14.62 2.65
C PHE A 128 0.42 14.48 2.13
N ASP A 129 -0.59 14.64 3.01
CA ASP A 129 -2.00 14.54 2.63
C ASP A 129 -2.37 15.50 1.50
N ARG A 130 -1.92 16.76 1.60
CA ARG A 130 -2.22 17.78 0.59
C ARG A 130 -1.66 17.43 -0.78
N HIS A 131 -0.39 17.03 -0.85
CA HIS A 131 0.26 16.69 -2.12
C HIS A 131 -0.25 15.36 -2.70
N LEU A 132 -0.56 14.39 -1.83
CA LEU A 132 -1.20 13.14 -2.23
C LEU A 132 -2.57 13.39 -2.86
N MET A 133 -3.42 14.19 -2.20
CA MET A 133 -4.74 14.55 -2.72
C MET A 133 -4.64 15.34 -4.03
N ALA A 134 -3.71 16.28 -4.13
CA ALA A 134 -3.47 17.04 -5.37
C ALA A 134 -3.03 16.15 -6.54
N TYR A 135 -2.29 15.08 -6.25
CA TYR A 135 -1.85 14.11 -7.26
C TYR A 135 -2.95 13.12 -7.67
N ILE A 136 -3.80 12.69 -6.74
CA ILE A 136 -4.84 11.68 -6.98
C ILE A 136 -6.09 12.29 -7.63
N LYS A 137 -6.49 13.50 -7.24
CA LYS A 137 -7.73 14.15 -7.72
C LYS A 137 -7.88 14.20 -9.26
N PRO A 138 -6.85 14.50 -10.06
CA PRO A 138 -6.95 14.50 -11.53
C PRO A 138 -7.07 13.10 -12.15
N LYS A 139 -6.85 12.04 -11.36
CA LYS A 139 -6.83 10.63 -11.79
C LYS A 139 -8.05 9.86 -11.26
N GLN A 140 -9.03 10.57 -10.69
CA GLN A 140 -10.33 10.01 -10.32
C GLN A 140 -11.22 9.88 -11.55
#